data_AF-A0AAV0Z949-F1
#
_entry.id   AF-A0AAV0Z949-F1
#
_cell.length_a   1.000
_cell.length_b   1.000
_cell.length_c   1.000
_cell.angle_alpha   90.00
_cell.angle_beta   90.00
_cell.angle_gamma   90.00
#
_symmetry.space_group_name_H-M   'P 1'
#
loop_
_entity.id
_entity.type
_entity.pdbx_description
1 polymer ?
#
loop_
_entity_poly.entity_id
_entity_poly.type
_entity_poly.pdbx_seq_one_letter_code
_entity_poly.pdbx_strand_id
1 'polypeptide(L)'
;MERWASFDQAWFTRLRLRISYFRLAFDSQEDTHKNIETKTTSSSSSTEPLKKKKKECLGWIEWFRGWFNLIYEFLFQRIMASHLENPMPLPPINDLTCIVTGSTSGIGLEIARQLAQSGAHVVMAVRNAKVATELIQKWQIESAGLGIALNVEVMVVDLLSLDSVARFAEAWNARAAPLHVLINNAGIFSIGEPQKFSKDGYEEHMQVNHLAPAMLSILLLPSLIRGSPSRIVNLNSIMHHIGFVDAEDMNATSGKRKFSSLSGYSNSKLAQVMFSSVLFKRLPAEAGISVLCVSPGIVQTNVARDLPKYVQTGYHLIPYFIFNAQEGSRSTLFAASDPQITEYCELLKSDEWPVCAYISHDCRPTNPSEEAHNLQTSYEVWDKTLEMTGLPSDSVERFLEGEEVKCRYGQEQQ
;
A
#
# COMPACT_ATOMS: atom_id res chain seq x y z
N MET A 1 38.98 -19.40 0.47
CA MET A 1 37.82 -18.47 0.48
C MET A 1 36.58 -19.07 -0.21
N GLU A 2 36.68 -20.07 -1.07
CA GLU A 2 35.51 -20.66 -1.75
C GLU A 2 34.73 -21.73 -0.97
N ARG A 3 35.29 -22.30 0.12
CA ARG A 3 34.58 -23.29 0.97
C ARG A 3 33.58 -22.70 1.96
N TRP A 4 33.56 -21.38 2.16
CA TRP A 4 32.63 -20.70 3.06
C TRP A 4 31.37 -20.19 2.33
N ALA A 5 31.45 -19.87 1.04
CA ALA A 5 30.31 -19.40 0.24
C ALA A 5 29.27 -20.51 -0.04
N SER A 6 29.71 -21.77 -0.23
CA SER A 6 28.79 -22.89 -0.47
C SER A 6 28.10 -23.41 0.79
N PHE A 7 28.72 -23.25 1.95
CA PHE A 7 28.13 -23.61 3.24
C PHE A 7 26.99 -22.66 3.60
N ASP A 8 27.14 -21.38 3.25
CA ASP A 8 26.16 -20.32 3.51
C ASP A 8 24.89 -20.53 2.67
N GLN A 9 25.03 -20.79 1.37
CA GLN A 9 23.89 -20.97 0.47
C GLN A 9 23.08 -22.25 0.79
N ALA A 10 23.76 -23.35 1.16
CA ALA A 10 23.09 -24.58 1.59
C ALA A 10 22.40 -24.42 2.96
N TRP A 11 23.00 -23.66 3.88
CA TRP A 11 22.41 -23.35 5.17
C TRP A 11 21.19 -22.42 5.02
N PHE A 12 21.29 -21.35 4.23
CA PHE A 12 20.16 -20.46 3.91
C PHE A 12 19.04 -21.19 3.16
N THR A 13 19.36 -22.12 2.25
CA THR A 13 18.34 -22.93 1.56
C THR A 13 17.64 -23.88 2.53
N ARG A 14 18.37 -24.55 3.44
CA ARG A 14 17.80 -25.40 4.48
C ARG A 14 16.97 -24.60 5.50
N LEU A 15 17.42 -23.39 5.84
CA LEU A 15 16.68 -22.48 6.70
C LEU A 15 15.40 -21.98 6.00
N ARG A 16 15.46 -21.63 4.71
CA ARG A 16 14.31 -21.23 3.88
C ARG A 16 13.25 -22.34 3.80
N LEU A 17 13.68 -23.59 3.60
CA LEU A 17 12.79 -24.75 3.60
C LEU A 17 12.15 -24.99 4.97
N ARG A 18 12.92 -24.88 6.06
CA ARG A 18 12.39 -25.01 7.42
C ARG A 18 11.41 -23.89 7.76
N ILE A 19 11.71 -22.65 7.38
CA ILE A 19 10.83 -21.49 7.57
C ILE A 19 9.51 -21.66 6.79
N SER A 20 9.58 -22.07 5.53
CA SER A 20 8.38 -22.33 4.70
C SER A 20 7.55 -23.48 5.26
N TYR A 21 8.20 -24.52 5.77
CA TYR A 21 7.54 -25.64 6.44
C TYR A 21 6.88 -25.23 7.77
N PHE A 22 7.50 -24.34 8.56
CA PHE A 22 6.89 -23.81 9.78
C PHE A 22 5.65 -22.96 9.48
N ARG A 23 5.68 -22.14 8.42
CA ARG A 23 4.52 -21.36 7.97
C ARG A 23 3.36 -22.28 7.52
N LEU A 24 3.66 -23.26 6.67
CA LEU A 24 2.69 -24.26 6.22
C LEU A 24 2.16 -25.15 7.36
N ALA A 25 2.99 -25.50 8.34
CA ALA A 25 2.57 -26.29 9.50
C ALA A 25 1.68 -25.48 10.46
N PHE A 26 1.90 -24.16 10.57
CA PHE A 26 1.04 -23.26 11.32
C PHE A 26 -0.32 -23.09 10.62
N ASP A 27 -0.31 -22.92 9.30
CA ASP A 27 -1.54 -22.83 8.48
C ASP A 27 -2.30 -24.18 8.44
N SER A 28 -1.60 -25.33 8.47
CA SER A 28 -2.19 -26.67 8.38
C SER A 28 -2.79 -27.21 9.69
N GLN A 29 -2.34 -26.78 10.88
CA GLN A 29 -2.94 -27.25 12.14
C GLN A 29 -4.38 -26.74 12.35
N GLU A 30 -4.78 -25.69 11.63
CA GLU A 30 -6.11 -25.08 11.74
C GLU A 30 -7.20 -25.81 10.95
N ASP A 31 -6.87 -26.43 9.81
CA ASP A 31 -7.83 -27.26 9.05
C ASP A 31 -8.25 -28.50 9.83
N THR A 32 -7.38 -29.01 10.71
CA THR A 32 -7.69 -30.10 11.63
C THR A 32 -8.59 -29.68 12.79
N HIS A 33 -8.51 -28.43 13.27
CA HIS A 33 -9.35 -27.94 14.35
C HIS A 33 -10.77 -27.56 13.89
N LYS A 34 -10.92 -27.01 12.66
CA LYS A 34 -12.24 -26.72 12.07
C LYS A 34 -13.09 -27.97 11.85
N ASN A 35 -12.48 -29.14 11.62
CA ASN A 35 -13.19 -30.40 11.42
C ASN A 35 -13.65 -31.08 12.72
N ILE A 36 -13.08 -30.71 13.88
CA ILE A 36 -13.44 -31.31 15.17
C ILE A 36 -14.66 -30.61 15.79
N GLU A 37 -14.85 -29.31 15.56
CA GLU A 37 -16.02 -28.57 16.08
C GLU A 37 -17.33 -28.88 15.34
N THR A 38 -17.27 -29.43 14.13
CA THR A 38 -18.46 -29.80 13.34
C THR A 38 -19.12 -31.15 13.70
N LYS A 39 -18.61 -31.90 14.69
CA LYS A 39 -19.13 -33.26 15.00
C LYS A 39 -19.83 -33.46 16.34
N THR A 40 -20.06 -32.42 17.12
CA THR A 40 -20.81 -32.55 18.39
C THR A 40 -21.77 -31.40 18.58
N THR A 41 -23.03 -31.60 18.16
CA THR A 41 -24.25 -31.15 18.87
C THR A 41 -25.49 -31.53 18.06
N SER A 42 -26.06 -32.70 18.35
CA SER A 42 -27.45 -33.01 18.01
C SER A 42 -28.25 -33.05 19.31
N SER A 43 -28.89 -31.94 19.68
CA SER A 43 -30.11 -31.97 20.48
C SER A 43 -30.86 -30.63 20.40
N SER A 44 -32.18 -30.77 20.43
CA SER A 44 -33.26 -29.86 20.11
C SER A 44 -33.36 -28.55 20.92
N SER A 45 -33.88 -27.54 20.21
CA SER A 45 -34.95 -26.59 20.57
C SER A 45 -34.59 -25.13 20.92
N SER A 46 -35.27 -24.25 20.16
CA SER A 46 -35.53 -22.80 20.32
C SER A 46 -34.33 -21.87 20.47
N THR A 47 -34.02 -21.14 19.40
CA THR A 47 -33.14 -19.97 19.45
C THR A 47 -33.80 -18.77 18.76
N GLU A 48 -34.10 -17.75 19.57
CA GLU A 48 -34.25 -16.36 19.13
C GLU A 48 -33.05 -15.94 18.26
N PRO A 49 -33.21 -14.95 17.35
CA PRO A 49 -32.09 -14.49 16.55
C PRO A 49 -31.06 -13.81 17.46
N LEU A 50 -29.95 -14.52 17.70
CA LEU A 50 -28.75 -13.98 18.33
C LEU A 50 -28.28 -12.76 17.51
N LYS A 51 -28.55 -11.55 18.02
CA LYS A 51 -27.86 -10.33 17.58
C LYS A 51 -26.36 -10.59 17.66
N LYS A 52 -25.70 -10.80 16.52
CA LYS A 52 -24.23 -10.83 16.44
C LYS A 52 -23.73 -9.53 17.08
N LYS A 53 -23.02 -9.64 18.21
CA LYS A 53 -22.37 -8.48 18.84
C LYS A 53 -21.43 -7.84 17.82
N LYS A 54 -21.57 -6.54 17.58
CA LYS A 54 -20.69 -5.77 16.69
C LYS A 54 -19.26 -5.89 17.24
N LYS A 55 -18.29 -6.24 16.40
CA LYS A 55 -16.88 -6.38 16.80
C LYS A 55 -16.36 -4.97 17.16
N GLU A 56 -15.96 -4.76 18.41
CA GLU A 56 -15.57 -3.42 18.90
C GLU A 56 -14.07 -3.15 18.82
N CYS A 57 -13.25 -4.20 18.65
CA CYS A 57 -11.80 -4.11 18.50
C CYS A 57 -11.25 -5.37 17.83
N LEU A 58 -9.97 -5.34 17.46
CA LEU A 58 -9.26 -6.53 17.00
C LEU A 58 -9.25 -7.58 18.13
N GLY A 59 -9.58 -8.83 17.81
CA GLY A 59 -9.52 -9.91 18.78
C GLY A 59 -8.07 -10.14 19.26
N TRP A 60 -7.92 -10.64 20.49
CA TRP A 60 -6.61 -10.79 21.13
C TRP A 60 -5.69 -11.76 20.37
N ILE A 61 -6.26 -12.79 19.74
CA ILE A 61 -5.53 -13.76 18.90
C ILE A 61 -5.01 -13.07 17.64
N GLU A 62 -5.87 -12.34 16.93
CA GLU A 62 -5.49 -11.63 15.72
C GLU A 62 -4.47 -10.53 16.01
N TRP A 63 -4.60 -9.84 17.14
CA TRP A 63 -3.63 -8.86 17.60
C TRP A 63 -2.27 -9.49 17.87
N PHE A 64 -2.22 -10.61 18.61
CA PHE A 64 -0.98 -11.34 18.86
C PHE A 64 -0.35 -11.85 17.55
N ARG A 65 -1.17 -12.39 16.64
CA ARG A 65 -0.73 -12.84 15.31
C ARG A 65 -0.16 -11.69 14.48
N GLY A 66 -0.76 -10.51 14.53
CA GLY A 66 -0.23 -9.33 13.84
C GLY A 66 1.14 -8.91 14.36
N TRP A 67 1.36 -8.94 15.68
CA TRP A 67 2.68 -8.70 16.27
C TRP A 67 3.69 -9.80 15.92
N PHE A 68 3.25 -11.07 15.89
CA PHE A 68 4.08 -12.17 15.44
C PHE A 68 4.53 -11.97 13.99
N ASN A 69 3.63 -11.59 13.08
CA ASN A 69 3.97 -11.27 11.69
C ASN A 69 4.98 -10.14 11.57
N LEU A 70 4.83 -9.08 12.38
CA LEU A 70 5.79 -7.98 12.41
C LEU A 70 7.19 -8.44 12.86
N ILE A 71 7.27 -9.20 13.96
CA ILE A 71 8.54 -9.72 14.47
C ILE A 71 9.17 -10.68 13.48
N TYR A 72 8.37 -11.53 12.85
CA TYR A 72 8.81 -12.47 11.84
C TYR A 72 9.36 -11.75 10.60
N GLU A 73 8.66 -10.73 10.07
CA GLU A 73 9.15 -9.92 8.95
C GLU A 73 10.45 -9.21 9.34
N PHE A 74 10.53 -8.62 10.53
CA PHE A 74 11.76 -8.01 11.03
C PHE A 74 12.95 -8.97 11.02
N LEU A 75 12.78 -10.20 11.52
CA LEU A 75 13.87 -11.16 11.63
C LEU A 75 14.27 -11.80 10.29
N PHE A 76 13.32 -12.00 9.37
CA PHE A 76 13.52 -12.88 8.22
C PHE A 76 13.40 -12.21 6.85
N GLN A 77 12.99 -10.93 6.74
CA GLN A 77 12.78 -10.30 5.44
C GLN A 77 14.00 -10.30 4.51
N ARG A 78 15.22 -10.11 5.04
CA ARG A 78 16.45 -10.19 4.22
C ARG A 78 16.69 -11.58 3.66
N ILE A 79 16.37 -12.62 4.43
CA ILE A 79 16.50 -14.01 3.98
C ILE A 79 15.43 -14.29 2.92
N MET A 80 14.20 -13.84 3.15
CA MET A 80 13.09 -14.00 2.22
C MET A 80 13.34 -13.30 0.88
N ALA A 81 13.95 -12.12 0.91
CA ALA A 81 14.27 -11.32 -0.28
C ALA A 81 15.71 -11.53 -0.82
N SER A 82 16.43 -12.55 -0.34
CA SER A 82 17.83 -12.81 -0.74
C SER A 82 17.98 -13.20 -2.20
N HIS A 83 16.90 -13.67 -2.84
CA HIS A 83 16.87 -13.96 -4.28
C HIS A 83 16.67 -12.74 -5.17
N LEU A 84 16.38 -11.57 -4.59
CA LEU A 84 16.13 -10.35 -5.35
C LEU A 84 17.41 -9.54 -5.48
N GLU A 85 17.73 -9.15 -6.71
CA GLU A 85 18.79 -8.20 -7.02
C GLU A 85 18.48 -6.80 -6.44
N ASN A 86 19.52 -6.00 -6.24
CA ASN A 86 19.41 -4.62 -5.76
C ASN A 86 20.49 -3.74 -6.42
N PRO A 87 20.14 -2.74 -7.25
CA PRO A 87 18.78 -2.32 -7.65
C PRO A 87 18.00 -3.43 -8.37
N MET A 88 16.67 -3.29 -8.43
CA MET A 88 15.85 -4.26 -9.14
C MET A 88 16.07 -4.13 -10.65
N PRO A 89 16.34 -5.22 -11.39
CA PRO A 89 16.40 -5.18 -12.83
C PRO A 89 15.00 -4.93 -13.39
N LEU A 90 14.85 -3.85 -14.14
CA LEU A 90 13.60 -3.49 -14.80
C LEU A 90 13.76 -3.64 -16.31
N PRO A 91 12.74 -4.16 -17.02
CA PRO A 91 12.74 -4.12 -18.47
C PRO A 91 12.64 -2.65 -18.95
N PRO A 92 13.04 -2.35 -20.20
CA PRO A 92 12.75 -1.06 -20.80
C PRO A 92 11.25 -0.79 -20.80
N ILE A 93 10.85 0.37 -20.28
CA ILE A 93 9.45 0.78 -20.09
C ILE A 93 9.21 2.17 -20.70
N ASN A 94 9.80 2.42 -21.87
CA ASN A 94 9.82 3.72 -22.54
C ASN A 94 8.43 4.31 -22.82
N ASP A 95 7.43 3.44 -23.01
CA ASP A 95 6.06 3.84 -23.34
C ASP A 95 5.18 4.04 -22.10
N LEU A 96 5.71 3.77 -20.90
CA LEU A 96 4.94 3.89 -19.66
C LEU A 96 5.03 5.31 -19.10
N THR A 97 3.89 5.78 -18.60
CA THR A 97 3.76 7.02 -17.85
C THR A 97 3.36 6.68 -16.44
N CYS A 98 4.17 7.12 -15.48
CA CYS A 98 4.09 6.74 -14.07
C CYS A 98 3.97 7.99 -13.20
N ILE A 99 2.94 8.06 -12.37
CA ILE A 99 2.84 9.07 -11.30
C ILE A 99 3.30 8.44 -9.99
N VAL A 100 4.27 9.05 -9.31
CA VAL A 100 4.78 8.56 -8.01
C VAL A 100 4.61 9.64 -6.95
N THR A 101 3.72 9.40 -5.97
CA THR A 101 3.52 10.33 -4.86
C THR A 101 4.65 10.22 -3.83
N GLY A 102 5.10 11.35 -3.28
CA GLY A 102 6.12 11.36 -2.21
C GLY A 102 7.51 10.92 -2.67
N SER A 103 7.87 11.27 -3.90
CA SER A 103 9.09 10.81 -4.58
C SER A 103 10.36 11.64 -4.29
N THR A 104 10.37 12.53 -3.29
CA THR A 104 11.56 13.33 -2.92
C THR A 104 12.49 12.66 -1.90
N SER A 105 12.10 11.55 -1.29
CA SER A 105 12.94 10.84 -0.30
C SER A 105 12.55 9.37 -0.17
N GLY A 106 13.42 8.59 0.48
CA GLY A 106 13.15 7.20 0.86
C GLY A 106 12.76 6.31 -0.33
N ILE A 107 11.78 5.44 -0.12
CA ILE A 107 11.33 4.45 -1.11
C ILE A 107 10.83 5.12 -2.39
N GLY A 108 10.05 6.19 -2.28
CA GLY A 108 9.49 6.91 -3.42
C GLY A 108 10.55 7.53 -4.34
N LEU A 109 11.65 8.01 -3.77
CA LEU A 109 12.80 8.51 -4.52
C LEU A 109 13.42 7.41 -5.37
N GLU A 110 13.66 6.24 -4.77
CA GLU A 110 14.26 5.10 -5.47
C GLU A 110 13.34 4.48 -6.51
N ILE A 111 12.02 4.47 -6.26
CA ILE A 111 11.01 4.07 -7.25
C ILE A 111 11.08 5.02 -8.46
N ALA A 112 10.95 6.33 -8.25
CA ALA A 112 10.93 7.32 -9.32
C ALA A 112 12.24 7.29 -10.14
N ARG A 113 13.39 7.19 -9.46
CA ARG A 113 14.70 7.12 -10.09
C ARG A 113 14.86 5.88 -10.98
N GLN A 114 14.50 4.70 -10.47
CA GLN A 114 14.66 3.44 -11.22
C GLN A 114 13.68 3.34 -12.40
N LEU A 115 12.44 3.82 -12.25
CA LEU A 115 11.49 3.89 -13.37
C LEU A 115 12.00 4.82 -14.47
N ALA A 116 12.51 6.00 -14.11
CA ALA A 116 13.07 6.96 -15.07
C ALA A 116 14.31 6.40 -15.78
N GLN A 117 15.21 5.74 -15.04
CA GLN A 117 16.38 5.07 -15.63
C GLN A 117 16.03 3.93 -16.57
N SER A 118 14.84 3.34 -16.41
CA SER A 118 14.31 2.30 -17.28
C SER A 118 13.50 2.85 -18.46
N GLY A 119 13.45 4.18 -18.61
CA GLY A 119 12.88 4.89 -19.76
C GLY A 119 11.47 5.44 -19.58
N ALA A 120 10.79 5.15 -18.46
CA ALA A 120 9.43 5.65 -18.25
C ALA A 120 9.37 7.17 -18.16
N HIS A 121 8.26 7.75 -18.61
CA HIS A 121 7.88 9.10 -18.25
C HIS A 121 7.42 9.14 -16.78
N VAL A 122 8.20 9.76 -15.90
CA VAL A 122 7.92 9.81 -14.47
C VAL A 122 7.47 11.19 -14.03
N VAL A 123 6.27 11.27 -13.46
CA VAL A 123 5.75 12.46 -12.80
C VAL A 123 6.01 12.33 -11.30
N MET A 124 6.94 13.14 -10.81
CA MET A 124 7.21 13.27 -9.37
C MET A 124 6.11 14.12 -8.73
N ALA A 125 5.11 13.46 -8.12
CA ALA A 125 4.00 14.10 -7.44
C ALA A 125 4.36 14.41 -5.98
N VAL A 126 4.73 15.67 -5.70
CA VAL A 126 5.36 16.05 -4.43
C VAL A 126 4.87 17.39 -3.88
N ARG A 127 5.08 17.63 -2.58
CA ARG A 127 4.74 18.91 -1.93
C ARG A 127 5.70 20.05 -2.30
N ASN A 128 7.00 19.75 -2.34
CA ASN A 128 8.04 20.74 -2.56
C ASN A 128 8.66 20.55 -3.95
N ALA A 129 8.17 21.32 -4.92
CA ALA A 129 8.64 21.23 -6.30
C ALA A 129 10.12 21.56 -6.44
N LYS A 130 10.64 22.52 -5.66
CA LYS A 130 12.05 22.94 -5.71
C LYS A 130 12.99 21.76 -5.42
N VAL A 131 12.71 21.01 -4.35
CA VAL A 131 13.51 19.84 -3.99
C VAL A 131 13.48 18.78 -5.09
N ALA A 132 12.32 18.52 -5.69
CA ALA A 132 12.22 17.57 -6.79
C ALA A 132 12.97 18.05 -8.05
N THR A 133 12.89 19.33 -8.40
CA THR A 133 13.64 19.89 -9.54
C THR A 133 15.15 19.78 -9.35
N GLU A 134 15.66 20.06 -8.15
CA GLU A 134 17.08 19.89 -7.82
C GLU A 134 17.52 18.41 -7.94
N LEU A 135 16.68 17.47 -7.49
CA LEU A 135 16.93 16.03 -7.63
C LEU A 135 16.95 15.60 -9.10
N ILE A 136 15.99 16.05 -9.91
CA ILE A 136 15.94 15.74 -11.35
C ILE A 136 17.19 16.26 -12.04
N GLN A 137 17.62 17.50 -11.77
CA GLN A 137 18.85 18.05 -12.34
C GLN A 137 20.06 17.19 -12.02
N LYS A 138 20.19 16.74 -10.76
CA LYS A 138 21.25 15.83 -10.35
C LYS A 138 21.19 14.50 -11.11
N TRP A 139 20.02 13.88 -11.22
CA TRP A 139 19.85 12.62 -11.95
C TRP A 139 20.17 12.75 -13.43
N GLN A 140 19.81 13.87 -14.06
CA GLN A 140 20.12 14.15 -15.47
C GLN A 140 21.64 14.23 -15.70
N ILE A 141 22.38 14.90 -14.80
CA ILE A 141 23.85 14.97 -14.87
C ILE A 141 24.48 13.58 -14.70
N GLU A 142 24.03 12.81 -13.71
CA GLU A 142 24.52 11.45 -13.45
C GLU A 142 24.23 10.50 -14.63
N SER A 143 23.05 10.62 -15.24
CA SER A 143 22.60 9.74 -16.33
C SER A 143 23.17 10.12 -17.70
N ALA A 144 23.44 11.41 -17.93
CA ALA A 144 24.13 11.88 -19.14
C ALA A 144 25.52 11.26 -19.29
N GLY A 145 26.24 11.06 -18.17
CA GLY A 145 27.53 10.34 -18.15
C GLY A 145 27.43 8.86 -18.59
N LEU A 146 26.21 8.31 -18.59
CA LEU A 146 25.91 6.93 -19.00
C LEU A 146 25.16 6.86 -20.35
N GLY A 147 24.90 8.00 -21.00
CA GLY A 147 24.14 8.07 -22.25
C GLY A 147 22.63 7.81 -22.09
N ILE A 148 22.09 7.92 -20.87
CA ILE A 148 20.68 7.70 -20.57
C ILE A 148 19.97 9.06 -20.45
N ALA A 149 18.99 9.32 -21.32
CA ALA A 149 18.12 10.49 -21.21
C ALA A 149 16.93 10.16 -20.30
N LEU A 150 16.72 10.93 -19.23
CA LEU A 150 15.60 10.71 -18.32
C LEU A 150 14.41 11.58 -18.72
N ASN A 151 13.21 10.99 -18.71
CA ASN A 151 11.95 11.71 -18.91
C ASN A 151 11.24 11.87 -17.58
N VAL A 152 11.54 12.96 -16.85
CA VAL A 152 11.01 13.20 -15.50
C VAL A 152 10.51 14.63 -15.37
N GLU A 153 9.28 14.79 -14.90
CA GLU A 153 8.68 16.08 -14.57
C GLU A 153 8.22 16.14 -13.11
N VAL A 154 7.86 17.34 -12.65
CA VAL A 154 7.36 17.58 -11.29
C VAL A 154 5.95 18.14 -11.37
N MET A 155 5.05 17.58 -10.55
CA MET A 155 3.73 18.15 -10.32
C MET A 155 3.46 18.27 -8.82
N VAL A 156 2.85 19.38 -8.41
CA VAL A 156 2.63 19.66 -6.99
C VAL A 156 1.37 18.98 -6.49
N VAL A 157 1.51 18.18 -5.42
CA VAL A 157 0.39 17.67 -4.64
C VAL A 157 0.72 17.65 -3.15
N ASP A 158 -0.20 18.17 -2.34
CA ASP A 158 -0.17 18.01 -0.89
C ASP A 158 -1.30 17.09 -0.43
N LEU A 159 -0.94 15.89 0.02
CA LEU A 159 -1.90 14.91 0.52
C LEU A 159 -2.55 15.31 1.85
N LEU A 160 -2.04 16.32 2.56
CA LEU A 160 -2.73 16.95 3.70
C LEU A 160 -3.86 17.90 3.27
N SER A 161 -4.16 17.99 1.97
CA SER A 161 -5.15 18.88 1.38
C SER A 161 -5.93 18.15 0.27
N LEU A 162 -7.16 17.72 0.52
CA LEU A 162 -8.00 17.11 -0.51
C LEU A 162 -8.28 18.07 -1.68
N ASP A 163 -8.31 19.38 -1.43
CA ASP A 163 -8.32 20.40 -2.48
C ASP A 163 -7.08 20.36 -3.40
N SER A 164 -5.90 20.06 -2.84
CA SER A 164 -4.68 19.93 -3.63
C SER A 164 -4.70 18.65 -4.45
N VAL A 165 -5.30 17.58 -3.93
CA VAL A 165 -5.48 16.31 -4.63
C VAL A 165 -6.43 16.50 -5.82
N ALA A 166 -7.56 17.19 -5.61
CA ALA A 166 -8.51 17.51 -6.67
C ALA A 166 -7.85 18.32 -7.81
N ARG A 167 -7.17 19.43 -7.47
CA ARG A 167 -6.48 20.28 -8.45
C ARG A 167 -5.35 19.54 -9.18
N PHE A 168 -4.63 18.66 -8.49
CA PHE A 168 -3.62 17.82 -9.14
C PHE A 168 -4.26 16.90 -10.19
N ALA A 169 -5.33 16.19 -9.83
CA ALA A 169 -6.00 15.25 -10.73
C ALA A 169 -6.66 15.97 -11.91
N GLU A 170 -7.29 17.12 -11.69
CA GLU A 170 -7.84 17.99 -12.73
C GLU A 170 -6.74 18.45 -13.70
N ALA A 171 -5.64 19.01 -13.18
CA ALA A 171 -4.52 19.48 -14.00
C ALA A 171 -3.87 18.35 -14.81
N TRP A 172 -3.81 17.13 -14.27
CA TRP A 172 -3.34 15.96 -15.01
C TRP A 172 -4.34 15.54 -16.11
N ASN A 173 -5.61 15.36 -15.75
CA ASN A 173 -6.64 14.92 -16.69
C ASN A 173 -6.86 15.90 -17.84
N ALA A 174 -6.68 17.22 -17.60
CA ALA A 174 -6.75 18.26 -18.62
C ALA A 174 -5.71 18.08 -19.74
N ARG A 175 -4.63 17.34 -19.50
CA ARG A 175 -3.62 17.01 -20.52
C ARG A 175 -4.11 15.95 -21.52
N ALA A 176 -5.21 15.26 -21.22
CA ALA A 176 -5.73 14.11 -21.98
C ALA A 176 -4.67 13.01 -22.22
N ALA A 177 -3.62 12.95 -21.41
CA ALA A 177 -2.56 11.97 -21.52
C ALA A 177 -2.99 10.61 -20.92
N PRO A 178 -2.43 9.49 -21.41
CA PRO A 178 -2.59 8.19 -20.76
C PRO A 178 -1.79 8.14 -19.45
N LEU A 179 -2.32 7.43 -18.45
CA LEU A 179 -1.61 7.08 -17.23
C LEU A 179 -1.53 5.54 -17.14
N HIS A 180 -0.33 5.00 -17.11
CA HIS A 180 -0.11 3.55 -17.10
C HIS A 180 0.07 3.03 -15.67
N VAL A 181 0.74 3.79 -14.80
CA VAL A 181 0.97 3.38 -13.42
C VAL A 181 0.78 4.55 -12.46
N LEU A 182 -0.17 4.42 -11.52
CA LEU A 182 -0.28 5.28 -10.35
C LEU A 182 0.35 4.58 -9.14
N ILE A 183 1.41 5.17 -8.57
CA ILE A 183 2.07 4.67 -7.37
C ILE A 183 1.75 5.61 -6.20
N ASN A 184 0.80 5.19 -5.37
CA ASN A 184 0.48 5.84 -4.11
C ASN A 184 1.51 5.45 -3.05
N ASN A 185 2.73 6.00 -3.17
CA ASN A 185 3.85 5.72 -2.28
C ASN A 185 3.86 6.61 -1.02
N ALA A 186 3.44 7.86 -1.14
CA ALA A 186 3.51 8.81 -0.04
C ALA A 186 2.75 8.29 1.20
N GLY A 187 3.37 8.43 2.36
CA GLY A 187 2.76 8.11 3.63
C GLY A 187 3.49 8.78 4.79
N ILE A 188 2.79 8.92 5.90
CA ILE A 188 3.35 9.41 7.16
C ILE A 188 3.17 8.37 8.26
N PHE A 189 4.14 8.34 9.16
CA PHE A 189 4.08 7.62 10.41
C PHE A 189 4.90 8.40 11.44
N SER A 190 4.31 8.73 12.58
CA SER A 190 4.99 9.50 13.62
C SER A 190 4.81 8.87 15.00
N ILE A 191 5.73 7.99 15.38
CA ILE A 191 5.64 7.20 16.63
C ILE A 191 5.52 8.14 17.84
N GLY A 192 4.50 7.91 18.68
CA GLY A 192 4.35 8.60 19.96
C GLY A 192 3.81 10.03 19.88
N GLU A 193 3.61 10.57 18.68
CA GLU A 193 3.03 11.90 18.51
C GLU A 193 1.55 11.94 18.94
N PRO A 194 1.07 13.11 19.42
CA PRO A 194 -0.34 13.32 19.70
C PRO A 194 -1.17 13.27 18.41
N GLN A 195 -2.49 13.08 18.58
CA GLN A 195 -3.43 13.17 17.47
C GLN A 195 -3.39 14.57 16.84
N LYS A 196 -3.20 14.62 15.52
CA LYS A 196 -3.18 15.84 14.71
C LYS A 196 -4.20 15.72 13.59
N PHE A 197 -4.66 16.86 13.10
CA PHE A 197 -5.67 16.94 12.06
C PHE A 197 -5.17 17.82 10.92
N SER A 198 -5.48 17.39 9.70
CA SER A 198 -5.31 18.19 8.49
C SER A 198 -6.23 19.40 8.51
N LYS A 199 -6.01 20.35 7.59
CA LYS A 199 -6.92 21.48 7.39
C LYS A 199 -8.32 21.04 6.92
N ASP A 200 -8.44 19.84 6.37
CA ASP A 200 -9.71 19.25 5.97
C ASP A 200 -10.49 18.66 7.17
N GLY A 201 -9.89 18.68 8.37
CA GLY A 201 -10.51 18.18 9.61
C GLY A 201 -10.30 16.68 9.85
N TYR A 202 -9.43 16.02 9.07
CA TYR A 202 -9.17 14.59 9.18
C TYR A 202 -7.86 14.28 9.89
N GLU A 203 -7.84 13.21 10.68
CA GLU A 203 -6.64 12.72 11.36
C GLU A 203 -5.54 12.48 10.32
N GLU A 204 -4.31 12.97 10.61
CA GLU A 204 -3.27 13.10 9.58
C GLU A 204 -2.87 11.75 8.93
N HIS A 205 -2.82 10.64 9.69
CA HIS A 205 -2.51 9.34 9.10
C HIS A 205 -3.63 8.89 8.18
N MET A 206 -4.90 9.00 8.61
CA MET A 206 -6.06 8.69 7.77
C MET A 206 -6.12 9.56 6.52
N GLN A 207 -5.86 10.86 6.65
CA GLN A 207 -5.78 11.80 5.54
C GLN A 207 -4.74 11.36 4.50
N VAL A 208 -3.48 11.25 4.92
CA VAL A 208 -2.35 11.11 3.99
C VAL A 208 -2.19 9.69 3.48
N ASN A 209 -2.41 8.68 4.32
CA ASN A 209 -2.17 7.29 3.96
C ASN A 209 -3.37 6.63 3.27
N HIS A 210 -4.58 7.17 3.45
CA HIS A 210 -5.81 6.56 2.96
C HIS A 210 -6.69 7.51 2.13
N LEU A 211 -7.24 8.58 2.72
CA LEU A 211 -8.25 9.42 2.06
C LEU A 211 -7.73 10.09 0.79
N ALA A 212 -6.55 10.72 0.85
CA ALA A 212 -5.95 11.40 -0.29
C ALA A 212 -5.54 10.41 -1.42
N PRO A 213 -4.85 9.28 -1.15
CA PRO A 213 -4.62 8.24 -2.14
C PRO A 213 -5.89 7.63 -2.75
N ALA A 214 -6.92 7.40 -1.93
CA ALA A 214 -8.21 6.87 -2.38
C ALA A 214 -8.89 7.83 -3.37
N MET A 215 -8.99 9.10 -2.99
CA MET A 215 -9.52 10.17 -3.84
C MET A 215 -8.70 10.33 -5.13
N LEU A 216 -7.38 10.34 -5.03
CA LEU A 216 -6.48 10.45 -6.19
C LEU A 216 -6.68 9.29 -7.16
N SER A 217 -6.83 8.07 -6.64
CA SER A 217 -7.06 6.85 -7.44
C SER A 217 -8.36 6.92 -8.23
N ILE A 218 -9.45 7.39 -7.60
CA ILE A 218 -10.75 7.55 -8.28
C ILE A 218 -10.68 8.68 -9.31
N LEU A 219 -10.14 9.85 -8.96
CA LEU A 219 -10.12 11.01 -9.86
C LEU A 219 -9.22 10.82 -11.08
N LEU A 220 -8.20 9.94 -10.99
CA LEU A 220 -7.33 9.62 -12.12
C LEU A 220 -7.84 8.47 -13.01
N LEU A 221 -9.00 7.88 -12.69
CA LEU A 221 -9.59 6.80 -13.52
C LEU A 221 -9.69 7.17 -15.01
N PRO A 222 -10.12 8.38 -15.43
CA PRO A 222 -10.15 8.73 -16.86
C PRO A 222 -8.79 8.58 -17.56
N SER A 223 -7.69 8.95 -16.90
CA SER A 223 -6.35 8.79 -17.45
C SER A 223 -5.87 7.34 -17.42
N LEU A 224 -6.24 6.58 -16.37
CA LEU A 224 -5.92 5.16 -16.24
C LEU A 224 -6.65 4.30 -17.28
N ILE A 225 -7.89 4.64 -17.61
CA ILE A 225 -8.65 4.01 -18.70
C ILE A 225 -7.94 4.26 -20.04
N ARG A 226 -7.55 5.51 -20.32
CA ARG A 226 -6.78 5.84 -21.54
C ARG A 226 -5.44 5.12 -21.64
N GLY A 227 -4.79 4.88 -20.50
CA GLY A 227 -3.52 4.17 -20.42
C GLY A 227 -3.65 2.67 -20.18
N SER A 228 -4.86 2.08 -20.28
CA SER A 228 -5.05 0.65 -20.03
C SER A 228 -4.26 -0.19 -21.08
N PRO A 229 -3.62 -1.31 -20.70
CA PRO A 229 -3.58 -1.89 -19.35
C PRO A 229 -2.80 -1.04 -18.36
N SER A 230 -3.43 -0.68 -17.24
CA SER A 230 -2.89 0.25 -16.25
C SER A 230 -3.01 -0.29 -14.82
N ARG A 231 -2.29 0.33 -13.88
CA ARG A 231 -2.15 -0.18 -12.52
C ARG A 231 -2.24 0.93 -11.47
N ILE A 232 -2.95 0.65 -10.39
CA ILE A 232 -2.94 1.43 -9.15
C ILE A 232 -2.19 0.61 -8.09
N VAL A 233 -1.00 1.06 -7.72
CA VAL A 233 -0.11 0.41 -6.74
C VAL A 233 -0.12 1.23 -5.44
N ASN A 234 -0.69 0.66 -4.38
CA ASN A 234 -0.79 1.30 -3.08
C ASN A 234 0.30 0.78 -2.12
N LEU A 235 1.22 1.65 -1.68
CA LEU A 235 2.18 1.27 -0.65
C LEU A 235 1.49 1.14 0.70
N ASN A 236 1.52 -0.08 1.18
CA ASN A 236 1.01 -0.46 2.47
C ASN A 236 2.17 -0.79 3.44
N SER A 237 1.89 -1.55 4.49
CA SER A 237 2.80 -1.95 5.55
C SER A 237 2.25 -3.17 6.25
N ILE A 238 3.12 -4.03 6.76
CA ILE A 238 2.75 -5.13 7.66
C ILE A 238 1.94 -4.67 8.89
N MET A 239 2.04 -3.39 9.26
CA MET A 239 1.26 -2.80 10.36
C MET A 239 -0.25 -2.87 10.17
N HIS A 240 -0.76 -3.06 8.94
CA HIS A 240 -2.19 -3.30 8.73
C HIS A 240 -2.69 -4.57 9.44
N HIS A 241 -1.82 -5.54 9.75
CA HIS A 241 -2.18 -6.76 10.50
C HIS A 241 -2.57 -6.49 11.96
N ILE A 242 -2.14 -5.37 12.54
CA ILE A 242 -2.53 -4.96 13.90
C ILE A 242 -3.53 -3.79 13.89
N GLY A 243 -4.03 -3.42 12.70
CA GLY A 243 -5.04 -2.38 12.53
C GLY A 243 -6.46 -2.89 12.81
N PHE A 244 -7.36 -1.97 13.13
CA PHE A 244 -8.78 -2.20 13.23
C PHE A 244 -9.54 -0.96 12.76
N VAL A 245 -10.37 -1.08 11.73
CA VAL A 245 -11.14 0.04 11.21
C VAL A 245 -12.56 0.01 11.73
N ASP A 246 -12.94 1.05 12.45
CA ASP A 246 -14.33 1.34 12.79
C ASP A 246 -14.86 2.35 11.77
N ALA A 247 -15.67 1.86 10.83
CA ALA A 247 -16.18 2.70 9.74
C ALA A 247 -17.00 3.90 10.26
N GLU A 248 -17.62 3.81 11.44
CA GLU A 248 -18.38 4.92 12.03
C GLU A 248 -17.50 6.00 12.66
N ASP A 249 -16.23 5.70 12.96
CA ASP A 249 -15.29 6.62 13.59
C ASP A 249 -13.89 6.49 12.97
N MET A 250 -13.84 6.45 11.62
CA MET A 250 -12.57 6.39 10.88
C MET A 250 -11.66 7.57 11.24
N ASN A 251 -12.24 8.71 11.62
CA ASN A 251 -11.48 9.90 12.00
C ASN A 251 -10.98 9.89 13.47
N ALA A 252 -11.34 8.88 14.25
CA ALA A 252 -11.00 8.74 15.67
C ALA A 252 -11.36 9.98 16.52
N THR A 253 -12.55 10.54 16.29
CA THR A 253 -13.04 11.76 16.97
C THR A 253 -14.13 11.47 17.99
N SER A 254 -14.76 10.30 17.95
CA SER A 254 -15.92 10.00 18.79
C SER A 254 -15.57 9.75 20.26
N GLY A 255 -14.29 9.64 20.61
CA GLY A 255 -13.82 9.32 21.96
C GLY A 255 -14.10 7.87 22.41
N LYS A 256 -14.67 7.02 21.54
CA LYS A 256 -14.97 5.60 21.86
C LYS A 256 -13.68 4.81 22.14
N ARG A 257 -12.59 5.17 21.47
CA ARG A 257 -11.27 4.56 21.65
C ARG A 257 -10.22 5.63 21.89
N LYS A 258 -9.28 5.36 22.79
CA LYS A 258 -8.14 6.24 23.02
C LYS A 258 -7.23 6.21 21.79
N PHE A 259 -6.95 7.37 21.21
CA PHE A 259 -6.01 7.47 20.11
C PHE A 259 -4.59 7.11 20.56
N SER A 260 -3.89 6.36 19.70
CA SER A 260 -2.44 6.26 19.70
C SER A 260 -1.96 6.41 18.25
N SER A 261 -0.78 7.00 18.05
CA SER A 261 -0.22 7.13 16.70
C SER A 261 -0.04 5.77 16.00
N LEU A 262 0.35 4.73 16.75
CA LEU A 262 0.43 3.36 16.22
C LEU A 262 -0.94 2.89 15.70
N SER A 263 -2.01 3.06 16.47
CA SER A 263 -3.35 2.70 15.99
C SER A 263 -3.79 3.56 14.81
N GLY A 264 -3.54 4.87 14.81
CA GLY A 264 -3.89 5.74 13.68
C GLY A 264 -3.23 5.29 12.38
N TYR A 265 -1.93 5.01 12.43
CA TYR A 265 -1.18 4.47 11.31
C TYR A 265 -1.70 3.09 10.85
N SER A 266 -1.76 2.11 11.75
CA SER A 266 -2.19 0.75 11.42
C SER A 266 -3.62 0.71 10.88
N ASN A 267 -4.52 1.52 11.42
CA ASN A 267 -5.90 1.65 10.94
C ASN A 267 -5.95 2.28 9.54
N SER A 268 -5.16 3.32 9.27
CA SER A 268 -5.08 3.93 7.94
C SER A 268 -4.59 2.94 6.88
N LYS A 269 -3.62 2.09 7.25
CA LYS A 269 -3.05 1.06 6.39
C LYS A 269 -3.99 -0.14 6.16
N LEU A 270 -4.83 -0.47 7.14
CA LEU A 270 -5.92 -1.44 6.94
C LEU A 270 -7.06 -0.87 6.08
N ALA A 271 -7.47 0.37 6.33
CA ALA A 271 -8.50 1.05 5.54
C ALA A 271 -8.11 1.13 4.05
N GLN A 272 -6.82 1.35 3.77
CA GLN A 272 -6.29 1.35 2.41
C GLN A 272 -6.49 0.00 1.69
N VAL A 273 -6.28 -1.15 2.36
CA VAL A 273 -6.52 -2.48 1.76
C VAL A 273 -8.00 -2.70 1.51
N MET A 274 -8.82 -2.40 2.51
CA MET A 274 -10.27 -2.57 2.44
C MET A 274 -10.87 -1.77 1.27
N PHE A 275 -10.50 -0.49 1.17
CA PHE A 275 -10.91 0.36 0.06
C PHE A 275 -10.37 -0.13 -1.30
N SER A 276 -9.09 -0.49 -1.38
CA SER A 276 -8.48 -0.99 -2.63
C SER A 276 -9.16 -2.27 -3.11
N SER A 277 -9.60 -3.12 -2.18
CA SER A 277 -10.34 -4.35 -2.46
C SER A 277 -11.74 -4.08 -3.02
N VAL A 278 -12.44 -3.08 -2.50
CA VAL A 278 -13.73 -2.65 -3.07
C VAL A 278 -13.53 -2.00 -4.44
N LEU A 279 -12.52 -1.14 -4.61
CA LEU A 279 -12.19 -0.54 -5.92
C LEU A 279 -11.88 -1.62 -6.96
N PHE A 280 -11.07 -2.61 -6.59
CA PHE A 280 -10.74 -3.76 -7.43
C PHE A 280 -11.99 -4.49 -7.94
N LYS A 281 -12.98 -4.68 -7.06
CA LYS A 281 -14.25 -5.33 -7.38
C LYS A 281 -15.19 -4.49 -8.23
N ARG A 282 -15.20 -3.17 -8.01
CA ARG A 282 -16.06 -2.23 -8.76
C ARG A 282 -15.56 -1.97 -10.17
N LEU A 283 -14.25 -2.08 -10.40
CA LEU A 283 -13.69 -1.94 -11.74
C LEU A 283 -14.00 -3.20 -12.57
N PRO A 284 -14.61 -3.08 -13.75
CA PRO A 284 -14.81 -4.22 -14.64
C PRO A 284 -13.47 -4.74 -15.19
N ALA A 285 -13.43 -5.99 -15.65
CA ALA A 285 -12.21 -6.56 -16.24
C ALA A 285 -11.82 -5.83 -17.53
N GLU A 286 -12.82 -5.40 -18.29
CA GLU A 286 -12.73 -4.68 -19.56
C GLU A 286 -12.10 -3.30 -19.42
N ALA A 287 -12.11 -2.70 -18.22
CA ALA A 287 -11.40 -1.45 -17.97
C ALA A 287 -9.88 -1.62 -18.03
N GLY A 288 -9.36 -2.85 -17.89
CA GLY A 288 -7.92 -3.13 -17.94
C GLY A 288 -7.12 -2.47 -16.82
N ILE A 289 -7.76 -2.14 -15.69
CA ILE A 289 -7.13 -1.50 -14.53
C ILE A 289 -6.91 -2.53 -13.42
N SER A 290 -5.64 -2.79 -13.10
CA SER A 290 -5.25 -3.59 -11.94
C SER A 290 -5.16 -2.72 -10.68
N VAL A 291 -5.67 -3.21 -9.56
CA VAL A 291 -5.55 -2.53 -8.25
C VAL A 291 -4.87 -3.49 -7.28
N LEU A 292 -3.83 -3.01 -6.60
CA LEU A 292 -3.05 -3.84 -5.69
C LEU A 292 -2.41 -3.05 -4.55
N CYS A 293 -2.11 -3.76 -3.47
CA CYS A 293 -1.35 -3.27 -2.33
C CYS A 293 0.02 -3.95 -2.26
N VAL A 294 1.01 -3.22 -1.74
CA VAL A 294 2.39 -3.71 -1.60
C VAL A 294 2.92 -3.47 -0.20
N SER A 295 3.50 -4.48 0.44
CA SER A 295 4.35 -4.28 1.62
C SER A 295 5.81 -4.16 1.16
N PRO A 296 6.50 -3.04 1.42
CA PRO A 296 7.92 -2.87 1.07
C PRO A 296 8.86 -3.54 2.09
N GLY A 297 8.33 -4.16 3.13
CA GLY A 297 9.08 -4.65 4.27
C GLY A 297 9.33 -3.54 5.30
N ILE A 298 10.14 -3.83 6.29
CA ILE A 298 10.61 -2.86 7.28
C ILE A 298 11.83 -2.16 6.70
N VAL A 299 11.64 -0.91 6.32
CA VAL A 299 12.64 -0.06 5.66
C VAL A 299 13.20 0.96 6.64
N GLN A 300 14.49 1.28 6.53
CA GLN A 300 15.13 2.40 7.21
C GLN A 300 14.43 3.68 6.80
N THR A 301 13.53 4.13 7.65
CA THR A 301 12.92 5.45 7.55
C THR A 301 13.58 6.34 8.59
N ASN A 302 13.50 7.67 8.44
CA ASN A 302 14.13 8.63 9.36
C ASN A 302 13.55 8.60 10.80
N VAL A 303 12.76 7.59 11.14
CA VAL A 303 12.15 7.30 12.45
C VAL A 303 13.18 7.18 13.58
N ALA A 304 14.45 6.89 13.27
CA ALA A 304 15.51 6.75 14.25
C ALA A 304 15.86 8.04 15.01
N ARG A 305 15.47 9.22 14.51
CA ARG A 305 15.88 10.51 15.11
C ARG A 305 15.24 10.76 16.48
N ASP A 306 14.05 10.23 16.73
CA ASP A 306 13.22 10.59 17.89
C ASP A 306 13.06 9.45 18.91
N LEU A 307 13.79 8.33 18.76
CA LEU A 307 13.70 7.18 19.67
C LEU A 307 14.62 7.30 20.90
N PRO A 308 14.27 6.71 22.07
CA PRO A 308 15.09 6.73 23.27
C PRO A 308 16.51 6.15 23.06
N LYS A 309 17.52 6.73 23.71
CA LYS A 309 18.96 6.37 23.51
C LYS A 309 19.30 4.89 23.69
N TYR A 310 18.62 4.13 24.54
CA TYR A 310 18.85 2.69 24.68
C TYR A 310 18.31 1.89 23.48
N VAL A 311 17.24 2.37 22.84
CA VAL A 311 16.75 1.86 21.56
C VAL A 311 17.73 2.22 20.45
N GLN A 312 18.36 3.41 20.50
CA GLN A 312 19.41 3.83 19.57
C GLN A 312 20.66 2.90 19.59
N THR A 313 21.00 2.31 20.75
CA THR A 313 22.10 1.32 20.83
C THR A 313 21.73 -0.02 20.18
N GLY A 314 20.51 -0.51 20.37
CA GLY A 314 19.97 -1.66 19.61
C GLY A 314 19.89 -1.37 18.11
N TYR A 315 19.73 -0.10 17.74
CA TYR A 315 19.68 0.41 16.37
C TYR A 315 20.97 0.21 15.55
N HIS A 316 22.11 -0.13 16.15
CA HIS A 316 23.29 -0.52 15.39
C HIS A 316 23.21 -1.95 14.83
N LEU A 317 22.37 -2.81 15.42
CA LEU A 317 22.09 -4.18 14.92
C LEU A 317 20.91 -4.19 13.94
N ILE A 318 20.05 -3.16 13.99
CA ILE A 318 18.85 -3.02 13.16
C ILE A 318 19.15 -3.01 11.65
N PRO A 319 20.18 -2.32 11.11
CA PRO A 319 20.52 -2.34 9.69
C PRO A 319 20.79 -3.72 9.11
N TYR A 320 21.19 -4.69 9.93
CA TYR A 320 21.39 -6.06 9.48
C TYR A 320 20.07 -6.78 9.17
N PHE A 321 18.95 -6.30 9.69
CA PHE A 321 17.63 -6.92 9.55
C PHE A 321 16.68 -6.09 8.68
N ILE A 322 16.87 -4.77 8.61
CA ILE A 322 16.00 -3.86 7.87
C ILE A 322 16.53 -3.47 6.50
N PHE A 323 15.63 -3.16 5.58
CA PHE A 323 15.96 -2.76 4.22
C PHE A 323 16.36 -1.30 4.14
N ASN A 324 17.27 -0.96 3.23
CA ASN A 324 17.43 0.43 2.78
C ASN A 324 16.30 0.82 1.80
N ALA A 325 16.23 2.09 1.41
CA ALA A 325 15.18 2.58 0.51
C ALA A 325 15.17 1.88 -0.86
N GLN A 326 16.33 1.52 -1.39
CA GLN A 326 16.47 0.84 -2.68
C GLN A 326 15.95 -0.60 -2.56
N GLU A 327 16.33 -1.32 -1.51
CA GLU A 327 15.83 -2.66 -1.21
C GLU A 327 14.31 -2.67 -0.98
N GLY A 328 13.77 -1.63 -0.31
CA GLY A 328 12.35 -1.45 -0.07
C GLY A 328 11.53 -1.06 -1.31
N SER A 329 12.18 -0.51 -2.34
CA SER A 329 11.52 -0.13 -3.60
C SER A 329 11.17 -1.34 -4.48
N ARG A 330 11.86 -2.47 -4.28
CA ARG A 330 11.80 -3.66 -5.15
C ARG A 330 10.39 -4.20 -5.34
N SER A 331 9.65 -4.45 -4.26
CA SER A 331 8.29 -5.01 -4.39
C SER A 331 7.31 -4.05 -5.08
N THR A 332 7.54 -2.74 -4.97
CA THR A 332 6.72 -1.73 -5.67
C THR A 332 7.09 -1.67 -7.16
N LEU A 333 8.37 -1.71 -7.47
CA LEU A 333 8.88 -1.75 -8.84
C LEU A 333 8.39 -3.02 -9.58
N PHE A 334 8.45 -4.16 -8.91
CA PHE A 334 7.87 -5.42 -9.40
C PHE A 334 6.36 -5.29 -9.64
N ALA A 335 5.61 -4.80 -8.66
CA ALA A 335 4.17 -4.52 -8.78
C ALA A 335 3.83 -3.59 -9.96
N ALA A 336 4.65 -2.56 -10.17
CA ALA A 336 4.45 -1.55 -11.21
C ALA A 336 4.77 -2.03 -12.62
N SER A 337 5.68 -2.99 -12.79
CA SER A 337 6.27 -3.32 -14.11
C SER A 337 6.12 -4.76 -14.55
N ASP A 338 6.01 -5.73 -13.64
CA ASP A 338 6.04 -7.15 -14.01
C ASP A 338 4.70 -7.59 -14.62
N PRO A 339 4.67 -8.23 -15.81
CA PRO A 339 3.44 -8.71 -16.44
C PRO A 339 2.63 -9.70 -15.59
N GLN A 340 3.29 -10.53 -14.76
CA GLN A 340 2.63 -11.54 -13.93
C GLN A 340 1.65 -10.93 -12.92
N ILE A 341 1.83 -9.66 -12.57
CA ILE A 341 0.92 -8.95 -11.67
C ILE A 341 -0.45 -8.76 -12.31
N THR A 342 -0.50 -8.45 -13.61
CA THR A 342 -1.77 -8.28 -14.31
C THR A 342 -2.49 -9.61 -14.41
N GLU A 343 -1.80 -10.69 -14.77
CA GLU A 343 -2.34 -12.06 -14.80
C GLU A 343 -2.87 -12.48 -13.41
N TYR A 344 -2.13 -12.18 -12.35
CA TYR A 344 -2.56 -12.48 -10.98
C TYR A 344 -3.80 -11.68 -10.57
N CYS A 345 -3.87 -10.39 -10.91
CA CYS A 345 -5.05 -9.56 -10.65
C CYS A 345 -6.29 -10.06 -11.42
N GLU A 346 -6.12 -10.52 -12.66
CA GLU A 346 -7.18 -11.11 -13.47
C GLU A 346 -7.68 -12.43 -12.86
N LEU A 347 -6.77 -13.30 -12.41
CA LEU A 347 -7.12 -14.55 -11.71
C LEU A 347 -7.92 -14.28 -10.43
N LEU A 348 -7.49 -13.33 -9.60
CA LEU A 348 -8.25 -12.97 -8.40
C LEU A 348 -9.65 -12.44 -8.74
N LYS A 349 -9.80 -11.77 -9.88
CA LYS A 349 -11.09 -11.24 -10.32
C LYS A 349 -12.00 -12.36 -10.83
N SER A 350 -11.46 -13.31 -11.60
CA SER A 350 -12.22 -14.47 -12.08
C SER A 350 -12.68 -15.38 -10.95
N ASP A 351 -11.88 -15.50 -9.89
CA ASP A 351 -12.19 -16.32 -8.72
C ASP A 351 -13.09 -15.60 -7.70
N GLU A 352 -13.57 -14.39 -8.03
CA GLU A 352 -14.35 -13.51 -7.14
C GLU A 352 -13.68 -13.29 -5.77
N TRP A 353 -12.34 -13.28 -5.75
CA TRP A 353 -11.56 -13.23 -4.52
C TRP A 353 -11.92 -11.95 -3.72
N PRO A 354 -12.08 -12.05 -2.38
CA PRO A 354 -12.63 -10.95 -1.59
C PRO A 354 -11.74 -9.70 -1.53
N VAL A 355 -10.43 -9.86 -1.72
CA VAL A 355 -9.43 -8.78 -1.57
C VAL A 355 -8.64 -8.55 -2.86
N CYS A 356 -8.14 -7.35 -3.05
CA CYS A 356 -7.22 -7.08 -4.17
C CYS A 356 -5.88 -7.83 -3.98
N ALA A 357 -5.07 -7.89 -5.04
CA ALA A 357 -3.73 -8.47 -4.93
C ALA A 357 -2.89 -7.77 -3.85
N TYR A 358 -2.16 -8.55 -3.07
CA TYR A 358 -1.24 -8.06 -2.05
C TYR A 358 0.13 -8.69 -2.24
N ILE A 359 1.14 -7.86 -2.51
CA ILE A 359 2.51 -8.30 -2.79
C ILE A 359 3.41 -8.01 -1.59
N SER A 360 4.11 -9.04 -1.10
CA SER A 360 5.07 -8.91 -0.02
C SER A 360 6.41 -8.36 -0.46
N HIS A 361 7.24 -8.04 0.52
CA HIS A 361 8.56 -7.43 0.38
C HIS A 361 9.57 -8.28 -0.43
N ASP A 362 9.27 -9.56 -0.64
CA ASP A 362 10.05 -10.52 -1.44
C ASP A 362 9.50 -10.73 -2.86
N CYS A 363 8.59 -9.84 -3.31
CA CYS A 363 7.97 -9.83 -4.65
C CYS A 363 7.11 -11.05 -4.92
N ARG A 364 6.33 -11.48 -3.93
CA ARG A 364 5.40 -12.61 -4.04
C ARG A 364 4.00 -12.23 -3.61
N PRO A 365 2.96 -12.84 -4.19
CA PRO A 365 1.63 -12.76 -3.63
C PRO A 365 1.56 -13.32 -2.21
N THR A 366 0.82 -12.65 -1.34
CA THR A 366 0.48 -13.12 0.00
C THR A 366 -0.93 -12.65 0.35
N ASN A 367 -1.53 -13.24 1.39
CA ASN A 367 -2.78 -12.74 1.92
C ASN A 367 -2.56 -11.54 2.85
N PRO A 368 -3.42 -10.51 2.81
CA PRO A 368 -3.47 -9.48 3.84
C PRO A 368 -4.07 -10.05 5.14
N SER A 369 -4.22 -9.20 6.15
CA SER A 369 -4.84 -9.58 7.43
C SER A 369 -6.26 -10.16 7.27
N GLU A 370 -6.70 -10.96 8.24
CA GLU A 370 -8.08 -11.48 8.25
C GLU A 370 -9.11 -10.35 8.29
N GLU A 371 -8.83 -9.27 9.02
CA GLU A 371 -9.73 -8.13 9.07
C GLU A 371 -9.90 -7.48 7.69
N ALA A 372 -8.87 -7.51 6.83
CA ALA A 372 -8.98 -7.03 5.45
C ALA A 372 -9.95 -7.88 4.59
N HIS A 373 -10.24 -9.13 4.98
CA HIS A 373 -11.21 -10.00 4.29
C HIS A 373 -12.64 -9.77 4.77
N ASN A 374 -12.86 -8.88 5.74
CA ASN A 374 -14.19 -8.51 6.21
C ASN A 374 -14.88 -7.62 5.15
N LEU A 375 -15.63 -8.25 4.25
CA LEU A 375 -16.31 -7.57 3.14
C LEU A 375 -17.32 -6.52 3.60
N GLN A 376 -18.05 -6.79 4.69
CA GLN A 376 -19.04 -5.84 5.22
C GLN A 376 -18.33 -4.55 5.65
N THR A 377 -17.31 -4.65 6.51
CA THR A 377 -16.52 -3.49 6.93
C THR A 377 -15.85 -2.81 5.73
N SER A 378 -15.42 -3.58 4.72
CA SER A 378 -14.77 -3.01 3.53
C SER A 378 -15.71 -2.13 2.71
N TYR A 379 -16.97 -2.53 2.54
CA TYR A 379 -17.99 -1.69 1.90
C TYR A 379 -18.35 -0.46 2.76
N GLU A 380 -18.42 -0.61 4.08
CA GLU A 380 -18.64 0.55 4.98
C GLU A 380 -17.47 1.54 4.90
N VAL A 381 -16.23 1.06 4.84
CA VAL A 381 -15.02 1.88 4.64
C VAL A 381 -15.07 2.57 3.28
N TRP A 382 -15.50 1.88 2.23
CA TRP A 382 -15.70 2.47 0.91
C TRP A 382 -16.66 3.65 0.95
N ASP A 383 -17.89 3.45 1.46
CA ASP A 383 -18.92 4.48 1.51
C ASP A 383 -18.47 5.68 2.34
N LYS A 384 -17.86 5.43 3.50
CA LYS A 384 -17.31 6.48 4.38
C LYS A 384 -16.16 7.24 3.74
N THR A 385 -15.31 6.55 2.98
CA THR A 385 -14.23 7.21 2.23
C THR A 385 -14.79 8.16 1.18
N LEU A 386 -15.82 7.77 0.43
CA LEU A 386 -16.47 8.66 -0.55
C LEU A 386 -17.15 9.85 0.13
N GLU A 387 -17.85 9.64 1.24
CA GLU A 387 -18.45 10.71 2.05
C GLU A 387 -17.40 11.73 2.54
N MET A 388 -16.30 11.23 3.12
CA MET A 388 -15.22 12.07 3.65
C MET A 388 -14.49 12.82 2.53
N THR A 389 -14.27 12.17 1.38
CA THR A 389 -13.62 12.79 0.22
C THR A 389 -14.58 13.63 -0.64
N GLY A 390 -15.86 13.66 -0.31
CA GLY A 390 -16.87 14.43 -1.06
C GLY A 390 -17.03 13.95 -2.51
N LEU A 391 -16.78 12.66 -2.76
CA LEU A 391 -17.02 12.00 -4.03
C LEU A 391 -18.42 11.35 -4.02
N PRO A 392 -19.20 11.48 -5.11
CA PRO A 392 -20.44 10.72 -5.27
C PRO A 392 -20.23 9.21 -5.15
N SER A 393 -21.24 8.48 -4.65
CA SER A 393 -21.18 7.02 -4.45
C SER A 393 -20.98 6.22 -5.73
N ASP A 394 -21.38 6.80 -6.86
CA ASP A 394 -21.35 6.26 -8.23
C ASP A 394 -20.17 6.81 -9.06
N SER A 395 -19.17 7.43 -8.41
CA SER A 395 -18.05 8.08 -9.13
C SER A 395 -17.30 7.14 -10.06
N VAL A 396 -17.13 5.87 -9.68
CA VAL A 396 -16.40 4.89 -10.49
C VAL A 396 -17.18 4.57 -11.75
N GLU A 397 -18.46 4.27 -11.59
CA GLU A 397 -19.38 3.94 -12.68
C GLU A 397 -19.47 5.11 -13.67
N ARG A 398 -19.63 6.34 -13.17
CA ARG A 398 -19.68 7.55 -13.99
C ARG A 398 -18.40 7.78 -14.78
N PHE A 399 -17.22 7.57 -14.18
CA PHE A 399 -15.96 7.67 -14.92
C PHE A 399 -15.79 6.57 -15.98
N LEU A 400 -16.26 5.36 -15.72
CA LEU A 400 -16.26 4.27 -16.71
C LEU A 400 -17.17 4.58 -17.91
N GLU A 401 -18.27 5.29 -17.68
CA GLU A 401 -19.20 5.76 -18.71
C GLU A 401 -18.73 7.04 -19.42
N GLY A 402 -17.59 7.61 -19.00
CA GLY A 402 -17.02 8.83 -19.57
C GLY A 402 -17.69 10.13 -19.11
N GLU A 403 -18.44 10.08 -18.01
CA GLU A 403 -19.07 11.26 -17.42
C GLU A 403 -18.11 12.09 -16.54
N GLU A 404 -18.43 13.37 -16.38
CA GLU A 404 -17.74 14.23 -15.41
C GLU A 404 -18.28 14.04 -13.99
N VAL A 405 -17.38 13.80 -13.05
CA VAL A 405 -17.69 13.73 -11.61
C VAL A 405 -17.25 15.03 -10.94
N LYS A 406 -18.21 15.74 -10.33
CA LYS A 406 -17.91 16.93 -9.52
C LYS A 406 -17.53 16.50 -8.11
N CYS A 407 -16.29 16.81 -7.71
CA CYS A 407 -15.87 16.73 -6.32
C CYS A 407 -16.18 18.04 -5.59
N ARG A 408 -16.51 17.94 -4.29
CA ARG A 408 -16.64 19.12 -3.41
C ARG A 408 -15.33 19.89 -3.25
N TYR A 409 -14.20 19.21 -3.35
CA TYR A 409 -12.87 19.80 -3.27
C TYR A 409 -12.37 20.19 -4.67
N GLY A 410 -11.53 21.23 -4.78
CA GLY A 410 -11.04 21.75 -6.06
C GLY A 410 -11.94 22.81 -6.70
N GLN A 411 -13.10 23.13 -6.10
CA GLN A 411 -13.90 24.28 -6.51
C GLN A 411 -13.31 25.55 -5.91
N GLU A 412 -13.00 26.56 -6.73
CA GLU A 412 -12.69 27.89 -6.23
C GLU A 412 -13.85 28.36 -5.34
N GLN A 413 -13.58 28.58 -4.05
CA GLN A 413 -14.46 29.39 -3.21
C GLN A 413 -14.43 30.80 -3.82
N GLN A 414 -15.40 31.11 -4.67
CA GLN A 414 -15.63 32.45 -5.21
C GLN A 414 -15.96 33.45 -4.10
#